data_AF-A0A7Z0MMV3-F1
#
_entry.id   AF-A0A7Z0MMV3-F1
#
_cell.length_a   1.000
_cell.length_b   1.000
_cell.length_c   1.000
_cell.angle_alpha   90.00
_cell.angle_beta   90.00
_cell.angle_gamma   90.00
#
_symmetry.space_group_name_H-M   'P 1'
#
loop_
_entity.id
_entity.type
_entity.pdbx_description
1 polymer ?
#
loop_
_entity_poly.entity_id
_entity_poly.type
_entity_poly.pdbx_seq_one_letter_code
_entity_poly.pdbx_strand_id
1 'polypeptide(L)' 'MRNIISTQLEIGQVDIANIVIDVTSRDDSPLILLGLQHIYTTESLKEAVFSIFRRAIKPPRNNANTVAVDRK' A
#
# COMPACT_ATOMS: atom_id res chain seq x y z
N MET A 1 19.56 29.06 -8.20
CA MET A 1 18.97 27.83 -8.79
C MET A 1 17.82 27.41 -7.90
N ARG A 2 16.63 27.12 -8.46
CA ARG A 2 15.50 26.60 -7.67
C ARG A 2 15.67 25.09 -7.51
N ASN A 3 15.76 24.62 -6.27
CA ASN A 3 15.68 23.20 -5.97
C ASN A 3 14.21 22.78 -6.05
N ILE A 4 13.88 21.93 -7.01
CA ILE A 4 12.55 21.33 -7.13
C ILE A 4 12.55 20.10 -6.24
N ILE A 5 11.92 20.19 -5.08
CA ILE A 5 11.71 19.04 -4.20
C ILE A 5 10.44 18.35 -4.69
N SER A 6 10.52 17.05 -5.00
CA SER A 6 9.34 16.25 -5.34
C SER A 6 8.37 16.26 -4.15
N THR A 7 7.20 16.89 -4.32
CA THR A 7 6.20 17.01 -3.25
C THR A 7 5.61 15.65 -2.85
N GLN A 8 5.70 14.64 -3.72
CA GLN A 8 5.11 13.32 -3.54
C GLN A 8 6.18 12.24 -3.34
N LEU A 9 5.96 11.37 -2.37
CA LEU A 9 6.77 10.17 -2.16
C LEU A 9 6.48 9.12 -3.23
N GLU A 10 7.52 8.38 -3.63
CA GLU A 10 7.39 7.19 -4.45
C GLU A 10 6.83 6.00 -3.64
N ILE A 11 6.26 5.02 -4.34
CA ILE A 11 5.74 3.80 -3.70
C ILE A 11 6.91 3.06 -3.05
N GLY A 12 6.76 2.73 -1.76
CA GLY A 12 7.79 2.04 -0.99
C GLY A 12 8.91 2.93 -0.46
N GLN A 13 8.85 4.24 -0.68
CA GLN A 13 9.83 5.18 -0.13
C GLN A 13 9.76 5.29 1.40
N VAL A 14 8.59 5.05 1.99
CA VAL A 14 8.36 5.03 3.45
C VAL A 14 7.59 3.78 3.82
N ASP A 15 8.05 3.08 4.87
CA ASP A 15 7.34 1.95 5.45
C ASP A 15 6.01 2.42 6.05
N ILE A 16 4.93 1.66 5.83
CA ILE A 16 3.60 1.93 6.39
C ILE A 16 3.67 2.09 7.92
N ALA A 17 4.54 1.36 8.61
CA ALA A 17 4.76 1.45 10.05
C ALA A 17 5.26 2.84 10.50
N ASN A 18 5.95 3.57 9.62
CA ASN A 18 6.60 4.84 9.92
C ASN A 18 5.80 6.06 9.44
N ILE A 19 4.63 5.85 8.80
CA ILE A 19 3.79 6.96 8.33
C ILE A 19 3.17 7.67 9.55
N VAL A 20 3.43 8.96 9.68
CA VAL A 20 2.81 9.80 10.71
C VAL A 20 1.44 10.26 10.21
N ILE A 21 0.39 9.84 10.91
CA ILE A 21 -1.00 10.21 10.60
C ILE A 21 -1.45 11.30 11.56
N ASP A 22 -1.84 12.45 11.01
CA ASP A 22 -2.42 13.54 11.79
C ASP A 22 -3.89 13.25 12.12
N VAL A 23 -4.15 13.01 13.41
CA VAL A 23 -5.48 12.72 13.96
C VAL A 23 -6.35 13.96 14.14
N THR A 24 -5.80 15.16 13.96
CA THR A 24 -6.56 16.41 14.06
C THR A 24 -7.34 16.75 12.79
N SER A 25 -7.09 16.00 11.71
CA SER A 25 -7.87 16.15 10.48
C SER A 25 -9.35 15.90 10.76
N ARG A 26 -10.20 16.75 10.17
CA ARG A 26 -11.64 16.79 10.42
C ARG A 26 -12.39 15.61 9.77
N ASP A 27 -11.77 14.95 8.81
CA ASP A 27 -12.35 13.80 8.11
C ASP A 27 -12.24 12.54 8.98
N ASP A 28 -13.06 11.52 8.71
CA ASP A 28 -12.94 10.20 9.37
C ASP A 28 -11.72 9.38 8.90
N SER A 29 -11.02 9.87 7.87
CA SER A 29 -9.86 9.23 7.24
C SER A 29 -8.73 8.84 8.20
N PRO A 30 -8.30 9.68 9.18
CA PRO A 30 -7.21 9.35 10.09
C PRO A 30 -7.46 8.08 10.90
N LEU A 31 -8.71 7.86 11.34
CA LEU A 31 -9.05 6.69 12.16
C LEU A 31 -8.94 5.39 11.38
N ILE A 32 -9.41 5.38 10.13
CA ILE A 32 -9.28 4.21 9.25
C ILE A 32 -7.80 3.94 8.95
N LEU A 33 -7.03 4.97 8.63
CA LEU A 33 -5.61 4.84 8.32
C LEU A 33 -4.81 4.31 9.53
N LEU A 34 -5.14 4.75 10.75
CA LEU A 34 -4.54 4.21 11.97
C LEU A 34 -4.89 2.73 12.18
N GLY A 35 -6.15 2.35 11.94
CA GLY A 35 -6.58 0.96 12.00
C GLY A 35 -5.83 0.08 11.00
N LEU A 36 -5.67 0.56 9.76
CA LEU A 36 -4.91 -0.13 8.72
C LEU A 36 -3.42 -0.24 9.06
N GLN A 37 -2.82 0.83 9.59
CA GLN A 37 -1.45 0.81 10.08
C GLN A 37 -1.28 -0.23 11.19
N HIS A 38 -2.18 -0.26 12.17
CA HIS A 38 -2.14 -1.23 13.27
C HIS A 38 -2.26 -2.69 12.80
N ILE A 39 -3.15 -2.96 11.83
CA ILE A 39 -3.28 -4.28 11.21
C ILE A 39 -1.97 -4.68 10.52
N TYR A 40 -1.33 -3.75 9.82
CA TYR A 40 -0.09 -4.01 9.09
C TYR A 40 1.11 -4.24 10.01
N THR A 41 1.24 -3.47 11.10
CA THR A 41 2.37 -3.55 12.03
C THR A 41 2.28 -4.73 13.00
N THR A 42 1.08 -5.30 13.18
CA THR A 42 0.86 -6.44 14.07
C THR A 42 0.86 -7.73 13.28
N GLU A 43 1.93 -8.53 13.40
CA GLU A 43 2.16 -9.71 12.54
C GLU A 43 0.96 -10.67 12.51
N SER A 44 0.39 -11.01 13.67
CA SER A 44 -0.74 -11.93 13.77
C SER A 44 -2.00 -11.41 13.08
N LEU A 45 -2.27 -10.10 13.17
CA LEU A 45 -3.42 -9.46 12.49
C LEU A 45 -3.18 -9.39 10.99
N LYS A 46 -1.97 -8.99 10.58
CA LYS A 46 -1.57 -8.94 9.17
C LYS A 46 -1.78 -10.30 8.52
N GLU A 47 -1.27 -11.37 9.11
CA GLU A 47 -1.42 -12.73 8.57
C GLU A 47 -2.88 -13.15 8.46
N ALA A 48 -3.68 -12.92 9.50
CA ALA A 48 -5.10 -13.27 9.53
C ALA A 48 -5.88 -12.54 8.43
N VAL A 49 -5.69 -11.22 8.31
CA VAL A 49 -6.37 -10.38 7.31
C VAL A 49 -5.93 -10.76 5.89
N PHE A 50 -4.63 -10.96 5.66
CA PHE A 50 -4.13 -11.36 4.35
C PHE A 50 -4.60 -12.76 3.97
N SER A 51 -4.79 -13.66 4.93
CA SER A 51 -5.39 -14.97 4.68
C SER A 51 -6.84 -14.86 4.19
N ILE A 52 -7.61 -13.92 4.72
CA ILE A 52 -8.96 -13.64 4.22
C ILE A 52 -8.89 -13.09 2.80
N PHE A 53 -8.02 -12.12 2.54
CA PHE A 53 -7.85 -11.56 1.20
C PHE A 53 -7.45 -12.60 0.16
N ARG A 54 -6.52 -13.51 0.49
CA ARG A 54 -6.14 -14.62 -0.41
C ARG A 54 -7.31 -15.54 -0.77
N ARG A 55 -8.28 -15.71 0.13
CA ARG A 55 -9.50 -16.50 -0.13
C ARG A 55 -10.56 -15.72 -0.89
N ALA A 56 -10.70 -14.43 -0.59
CA ALA A 56 -11.77 -13.58 -1.11
C ALA A 56 -11.45 -12.96 -2.48
N ILE A 57 -10.19 -12.60 -2.72
CA ILE A 57 -9.74 -11.96 -3.96
C ILE A 57 -9.33 -13.07 -4.94
N LYS A 58 -10.10 -13.22 -6.02
CA LYS A 58 -9.70 -14.08 -7.15
C LYS A 58 -8.41 -13.53 -7.77
N PRO A 59 -7.46 -14.39 -8.19
CA PRO A 59 -6.27 -13.91 -8.88
C PRO A 59 -6.68 -13.06 -10.10
N PRO A 60 -5.89 -12.03 -10.44
CA PRO A 60 -6.15 -11.24 -11.63
C PRO A 60 -6.24 -12.19 -12.84
N ARG A 61 -7.20 -11.92 -13.73
CA ARG A 61 -7.40 -12.70 -14.94
C ARG A 61 -6.10 -12.67 -15.74
N ASN A 62 -5.41 -13.80 -15.87
CA ASN A 62 -4.21 -13.92 -16.68
C ASN A 62 -4.55 -13.62 -18.15
N ASN A 63 -4.37 -12.38 -18.58
CA ASN A 63 -4.34 -12.01 -19.98
C ASN A 63 -2.95 -12.35 -20.51
N ALA A 64 -2.76 -13.61 -20.88
CA ALA A 64 -1.54 -14.19 -21.42
C ALA A 64 -1.14 -13.65 -22.81
N ASN A 65 -1.22 -12.33 -23.03
CA ASN A 65 -0.78 -11.64 -24.23
C ASN A 65 0.14 -10.48 -23.84
N THR A 66 1.28 -10.75 -23.22
CA THR A 66 2.41 -9.80 -23.24
C THR A 66 3.42 -10.33 -24.25
N VAL A 67 3.32 -9.74 -25.43
CA VAL A 67 4.25 -9.74 -26.55
C VAL A 67 5.69 -10.12 -26.20
N ALA A 68 6.20 -11.13 -26.91
CA ALA A 68 7.63 -11.41 -27.01
C ALA A 68 8.34 -10.14 -27.51
N VAL A 69 9.05 -9.45 -26.62
CA VAL A 69 10.03 -8.45 -27.02
C VAL A 69 11.30 -9.22 -27.38
N ASP A 70 11.41 -9.47 -28.68
CA ASP A 70 12.61 -9.88 -29.40
C ASP A 70 13.82 -9.03 -28.93
N ARG A 71 14.86 -9.71 -28.41
CA ARG A 71 16.16 -9.09 -28.17
C ARG A 71 17.09 -9.56 -29.26
N LYS A 72 17.35 -8.65 -30.21
CA LYS A 72 18.43 -8.72 -31.17
C LYS A 72 19.75 -8.33 -30.51
#